data_AF-A0A0G0LXT8-F1
#
_entry.id   AF-A0A0G0LXT8-F1
#
_cell.length_a   1.000
_cell.length_b   1.000
_cell.length_c   1.000
_cell.angle_alpha   90.00
_cell.angle_beta   90.00
_cell.angle_gamma   90.00
#
_symmetry.space_group_name_H-M   'P 1'
#
loop_
_entity.id
_entity.type
_entity.pdbx_description
1 polymer ?
#
loop_
_entity_poly.entity_id
_entity_poly.type
_entity_poly.pdbx_seq_one_letter_code
_entity_poly.pdbx_strand_id
1 'polypeptide(L)'
;MTKSGQTTNYKATDHLFDLEKYLRRNTVDLVLINSKFPGKRALDWYSEYGEVPVEDDFPKNDPRIVRKNLINSFLITKPEGDLLKRSIIRHSPAKLADEVFSIISNP
;
A
#
# COMPACT_ATOMS: atom_id res chain seq x y z
N MET A 1 -2.75 3.43 -1.62
CA MET A 1 -3.13 4.71 -2.26
C MET A 1 -2.10 5.73 -1.84
N THR A 2 -1.82 6.71 -2.69
CA THR A 2 -1.09 7.93 -2.30
C THR A 2 -1.90 8.70 -1.27
N LYS A 3 -1.24 9.64 -0.59
CA LYS A 3 -1.88 10.52 0.38
C LYS A 3 -1.69 11.98 -0.02
N SER A 4 -2.80 12.65 -0.30
CA SER A 4 -2.78 14.06 -0.72
C SER A 4 -2.07 14.93 0.33
N GLY A 5 -1.08 15.69 -0.12
CA GLY A 5 -0.24 16.54 0.71
C GLY A 5 0.92 15.84 1.42
N GLN A 6 1.07 14.52 1.29
CA GLN A 6 2.17 13.75 1.91
C GLN A 6 2.94 12.94 0.88
N THR A 7 2.25 12.11 0.10
CA THR A 7 2.84 11.24 -0.93
C THR A 7 2.14 11.44 -2.28
N THR A 8 1.75 12.68 -2.57
CA THR A 8 1.08 13.05 -3.83
C THR A 8 1.92 12.61 -5.02
N ASN A 9 1.33 11.82 -5.91
CA ASN A 9 1.97 11.23 -7.10
C ASN A 9 3.17 10.31 -6.82
N TYR A 10 3.39 9.87 -5.58
CA TYR A 10 4.45 8.92 -5.29
C TYR A 10 4.16 7.57 -5.93
N LYS A 11 5.19 7.01 -6.56
CA LYS A 11 5.29 5.59 -6.93
C LYS A 11 5.82 4.77 -5.77
N ALA A 12 5.90 3.45 -5.94
CA ALA A 12 6.40 2.55 -4.92
C ALA A 12 7.88 2.80 -4.61
N THR A 13 8.70 3.09 -5.62
CA THR A 13 10.11 3.44 -5.44
C THR A 13 10.30 4.74 -4.66
N ASP A 14 9.45 5.75 -4.86
CA ASP A 14 9.53 7.03 -4.13
C ASP A 14 9.37 6.82 -2.62
N HIS A 15 8.43 5.95 -2.21
CA HIS A 15 8.24 5.61 -0.79
C HIS A 15 9.50 4.97 -0.19
N LEU A 16 10.13 4.04 -0.93
CA LEU A 16 11.36 3.39 -0.49
C LEU A 16 12.52 4.39 -0.40
N PHE A 17 12.68 5.23 -1.43
CA PHE A 17 13.73 6.24 -1.48
C PHE A 17 13.64 7.23 -0.32
N ASP A 18 12.43 7.75 -0.04
CA ASP A 18 12.23 8.68 1.06
C ASP A 18 12.46 8.02 2.42
N LEU A 19 12.01 6.78 2.61
CA LEU A 19 12.27 6.04 3.84
C LEU A 19 13.78 5.86 4.07
N GLU A 20 14.51 5.43 3.05
CA GLU A 20 15.96 5.20 3.15
C GLU A 20 16.78 6.48 3.24
N LYS A 21 16.28 7.61 2.73
CA LYS A 21 16.88 8.93 2.92
C LYS A 21 17.01 9.27 4.41
N TYR A 22 16.04 8.89 5.24
CA TYR A 22 16.05 9.19 6.67
C TYR A 22 16.61 8.06 7.55
N LEU A 23 16.60 6.81 7.10
CA LEU A 23 17.13 5.67 7.87
C LEU A 23 18.58 5.28 7.55
N ARG A 24 19.04 5.57 6.31
CA ARG A 24 20.28 5.13 5.62
C ARG A 24 19.94 4.27 4.38
N ARG A 25 20.66 4.53 3.28
CA ARG A 25 20.53 3.78 2.02
C ARG A 25 20.69 2.27 2.21
N ASN A 26 19.91 1.50 1.46
CA ASN A 26 19.92 0.03 1.43
C ASN A 26 19.74 -0.60 2.82
N THR A 27 18.84 -0.05 3.64
CA THR A 27 18.50 -0.61 4.96
C THR A 27 17.25 -1.49 4.89
N VAL A 28 16.45 -1.37 3.82
CA VAL A 28 15.24 -2.17 3.65
C VAL A 28 15.56 -3.40 2.80
N ASP A 29 15.50 -4.59 3.42
CA ASP A 29 15.79 -5.86 2.75
C ASP A 29 14.65 -6.31 1.81
N LEU A 30 13.41 -6.07 2.23
CA LEU A 30 12.20 -6.53 1.53
C LEU A 30 11.10 -5.47 1.53
N VAL A 31 10.37 -5.39 0.42
CA VAL A 31 9.19 -4.54 0.26
C VAL A 31 7.99 -5.42 -0.09
N LEU A 32 7.00 -5.43 0.80
CA LEU A 32 5.73 -6.10 0.56
C LEU A 32 4.74 -5.11 -0.06
N ILE A 33 4.33 -5.35 -1.30
CA ILE A 33 3.42 -4.48 -2.06
C ILE A 33 2.14 -5.20 -2.46
N ASN A 34 1.02 -4.46 -2.40
CA ASN A 34 -0.27 -4.97 -2.84
C ASN A 34 -0.36 -5.03 -4.37
N SER A 35 -0.62 -6.22 -4.93
CA SER A 35 -0.78 -6.46 -6.36
C SER A 35 -2.23 -6.38 -6.85
N LYS A 36 -3.21 -6.38 -5.95
CA LYS A 36 -4.62 -6.32 -6.33
C LYS A 36 -5.07 -4.87 -6.56
N PHE A 37 -5.46 -4.55 -7.79
CA PHE A 37 -6.00 -3.22 -8.09
C PHE A 37 -7.33 -2.97 -7.34
N PRO A 38 -7.52 -1.80 -6.70
CA PRO A 38 -8.78 -1.47 -6.02
C PRO A 38 -9.96 -1.45 -6.98
N GLY A 39 -11.15 -1.81 -6.49
CA GLY A 39 -12.38 -1.75 -7.29
C GLY A 39 -12.83 -0.30 -7.58
N LYS A 40 -13.64 -0.11 -8.63
CA LYS A 40 -14.06 1.22 -9.12
C LYS A 40 -14.58 2.15 -8.03
N ARG A 41 -15.50 1.67 -7.17
CA ARG A 41 -16.06 2.48 -6.07
C ARG A 41 -15.00 2.99 -5.10
N ALA A 42 -13.93 2.22 -4.87
CA ALA A 42 -12.80 2.68 -4.09
C ALA A 42 -12.09 3.82 -4.80
N LEU A 43 -11.75 3.61 -6.08
CA LEU A 43 -11.01 4.57 -6.90
C LEU A 43 -11.75 5.90 -7.01
N ASP A 44 -13.06 5.86 -7.27
CA ASP A 44 -13.91 7.05 -7.34
C ASP A 44 -13.85 7.84 -6.02
N TRP A 45 -13.95 7.15 -4.88
CA TRP A 45 -13.87 7.81 -3.58
C TRP A 45 -12.50 8.44 -3.32
N TYR A 46 -11.39 7.76 -3.66
CA TYR A 46 -10.04 8.33 -3.46
C TYR A 46 -9.75 9.49 -4.42
N SER A 47 -10.25 9.43 -5.66
CA SER A 47 -10.01 10.46 -6.66
C SER A 47 -10.68 11.79 -6.32
N GLU A 48 -11.83 11.77 -5.63
CA GLU A 48 -12.47 12.97 -5.03
C GLU A 48 -11.51 13.76 -4.12
N TYR A 49 -10.45 13.11 -3.63
CA TYR A 49 -9.45 13.73 -2.76
C TYR A 49 -8.06 13.85 -3.39
N GLY A 50 -7.94 13.62 -4.70
CA GLY A 50 -6.64 13.62 -5.39
C GLY A 50 -5.71 12.50 -4.93
N GLU A 51 -6.25 11.41 -4.37
CA GLU A 51 -5.51 10.21 -3.99
C GLU A 51 -5.66 9.15 -5.09
N VAL A 52 -4.57 8.48 -5.45
CA VAL A 52 -4.52 7.48 -6.55
C VAL A 52 -3.87 6.18 -6.06
N PRO A 53 -4.05 5.04 -6.75
CA PRO A 53 -3.26 3.84 -6.44
C PRO A 53 -1.77 4.15 -6.56
N VAL A 54 -0.97 3.60 -5.63
CA VAL A 54 0.49 3.68 -5.74
C VAL A 54 0.90 2.80 -6.91
N GLU A 55 1.61 3.37 -7.87
CA GLU A 55 2.15 2.64 -9.02
C GLU A 55 3.32 1.75 -8.55
N ASP A 56 3.26 0.47 -8.88
CA ASP A 56 4.40 -0.45 -8.73
C ASP A 56 5.32 -0.30 -9.95
N ASP A 57 6.38 0.49 -9.77
CA ASP A 57 7.37 0.80 -10.79
C ASP A 57 8.70 0.05 -10.59
N PHE A 58 8.73 -0.92 -9.66
CA PHE A 58 9.90 -1.78 -9.48
C PHE A 58 10.06 -2.75 -10.67
N PRO A 59 11.30 -3.20 -10.96
CA PRO A 59 11.52 -4.28 -11.91
C PRO A 59 10.69 -5.53 -11.54
N LYS A 60 10.12 -6.20 -12.55
CA LYS A 60 9.29 -7.40 -12.35
C LYS A 60 10.01 -8.52 -11.59
N ASN A 61 11.32 -8.62 -11.80
CA ASN A 61 12.18 -9.64 -11.22
C ASN A 61 13.06 -9.13 -10.08
N ASP A 62 12.76 -7.97 -9.49
CA ASP A 62 13.51 -7.50 -8.31
C ASP A 62 13.23 -8.45 -7.13
N PRO A 63 14.25 -9.17 -6.62
CA PRO A 63 14.07 -10.19 -5.58
C PRO A 63 13.65 -9.59 -4.23
N ARG A 64 13.78 -8.27 -4.04
CA ARG A 64 13.37 -7.59 -2.81
C ARG A 64 11.87 -7.35 -2.74
N ILE A 65 11.16 -7.48 -3.87
CA ILE A 65 9.77 -7.03 -3.99
C ILE A 65 8.82 -8.22 -3.96
N VAL A 66 8.07 -8.33 -2.86
CA VAL A 66 7.04 -9.36 -2.69
C VAL A 66 5.69 -8.77 -3.08
N ARG A 67 5.10 -9.28 -4.17
CA ARG A 67 3.83 -8.79 -4.73
C ARG A 67 2.69 -9.73 -4.40
N LYS A 68 1.74 -9.30 -3.56
CA LYS A 68 0.64 -10.15 -3.09
C LYS A 68 -0.69 -9.42 -3.05
N ASN A 69 -1.79 -10.17 -3.10
CA ASN A 69 -3.12 -9.60 -2.92
C ASN A 69 -3.33 -9.31 -1.43
N LEU A 70 -3.05 -8.08 -0.99
CA LEU A 70 -3.03 -7.72 0.43
C LEU A 70 -4.29 -7.00 0.88
N ILE A 71 -5.21 -6.63 -0.01
CA ILE A 71 -6.44 -5.91 0.36
C ILE A 71 -7.64 -6.84 0.52
N ASN A 72 -8.61 -6.41 1.33
CA ASN A 72 -9.94 -7.01 1.38
C ASN A 72 -10.79 -6.59 0.17
N SER A 73 -11.78 -7.40 -0.19
CA SER A 73 -12.76 -7.09 -1.24
C SER A 73 -13.84 -6.10 -0.81
N PHE A 74 -14.03 -5.91 0.50
CA PHE A 74 -15.07 -5.05 1.05
C PHE A 74 -14.55 -3.66 1.35
N LEU A 75 -15.37 -2.66 1.05
CA LEU A 75 -15.16 -1.28 1.49
C LEU A 75 -15.67 -1.09 2.90
N ILE A 76 -14.93 -0.33 3.68
CA ILE A 76 -15.34 -0.01 5.05
C ILE A 76 -16.38 1.10 4.99
N THR A 77 -17.58 0.80 5.47
CA THR A 77 -18.62 1.80 5.68
C THR A 77 -18.22 2.68 6.86
N LYS A 78 -18.24 3.99 6.61
CA LYS A 78 -17.97 4.99 7.64
C LYS A 78 -19.14 5.02 8.64
N PRO A 79 -18.91 4.97 9.96
CA PRO A 79 -19.98 5.11 10.96
C PRO A 79 -20.66 6.49 10.85
N GLU A 80 -21.98 6.55 11.07
CA GLU A 80 -22.79 7.79 10.91
C GLU A 80 -22.35 8.97 11.79
N GLY A 81 -21.58 8.73 12.86
CA GLY A 81 -21.04 9.79 13.73
C GLY A 81 -19.56 10.12 13.53
N ASP A 82 -18.86 9.44 12.62
CA ASP A 82 -17.45 9.74 12.37
C ASP A 82 -17.37 10.98 11.45
N LEU A 83 -16.83 12.09 11.92
CA LEU A 83 -16.61 13.26 11.06
C LEU A 83 -15.27 13.15 10.32
N LEU A 84 -14.37 12.28 10.77
CA LEU A 84 -13.03 12.15 10.22
C LEU A 84 -13.03 11.46 8.86
N LYS A 85 -12.17 11.92 7.96
CA LYS A 85 -11.92 11.25 6.69
C LYS A 85 -11.07 10.00 6.94
N ARG A 86 -11.70 8.83 7.01
CA ARG A 86 -11.02 7.54 7.16
C ARG A 86 -10.80 6.86 5.81
N SER A 87 -9.70 6.12 5.70
CA SER A 87 -9.42 5.25 4.54
C SER A 87 -10.49 4.16 4.43
N ILE A 88 -11.11 4.04 3.26
CA ILE A 88 -12.17 3.05 2.99
C ILE A 88 -11.64 1.71 2.47
N ILE A 89 -10.42 1.68 1.90
CA ILE A 89 -9.67 0.44 1.68
C ILE A 89 -8.63 0.27 2.78
N ARG A 90 -8.44 -0.99 3.17
CA ARG A 90 -7.40 -1.41 4.10
C ARG A 90 -6.77 -2.71 3.62
N HIS A 91 -5.55 -2.93 4.05
CA HIS A 91 -4.99 -4.26 3.98
C HIS A 91 -5.80 -5.22 4.85
N SER A 92 -5.88 -6.47 4.41
CA SER A 92 -6.44 -7.58 5.15
C SER A 92 -5.45 -7.99 6.23
N PRO A 93 -5.81 -7.92 7.53
CA PRO A 93 -4.90 -8.34 8.60
C PRO A 93 -4.45 -9.79 8.45
N ALA A 94 -5.37 -10.69 8.08
CA ALA A 94 -5.06 -12.10 7.85
C ALA A 94 -4.03 -12.28 6.72
N LYS A 95 -4.29 -11.70 5.54
CA LYS A 95 -3.35 -11.84 4.41
C LYS A 95 -1.99 -11.19 4.68
N LEU A 96 -1.96 -10.06 5.38
CA LEU A 96 -0.70 -9.46 5.79
C LEU A 96 0.07 -10.38 6.74
N ALA A 97 -0.61 -10.92 7.76
CA ALA A 97 0.01 -11.83 8.72
C ALA A 97 0.55 -13.09 8.03
N ASP A 98 -0.23 -13.70 7.13
CA ASP A 98 0.17 -14.89 6.38
C ASP A 98 1.44 -14.62 5.55
N GLU A 99 1.49 -13.51 4.81
CA GLU A 99 2.65 -13.17 3.97
C GLU A 99 3.88 -12.80 4.80
N VAL A 100 3.71 -12.05 5.90
CA VAL A 100 4.81 -11.74 6.83
C VAL A 100 5.35 -13.01 7.49
N PHE A 101 4.47 -13.92 7.91
CA PHE A 101 4.88 -15.20 8.51
C PHE A 101 5.62 -16.07 7.49
N SER A 102 5.16 -16.11 6.23
CA SER A 102 5.86 -16.81 5.14
C SER A 102 7.26 -16.25 4.91
N ILE A 103 7.43 -14.92 4.94
CA ILE A 103 8.74 -14.27 4.76
C ILE A 103 9.70 -14.64 5.89
N ILE A 104 9.22 -14.60 7.13
CA ILE A 104 10.08 -14.83 8.30
C ILE A 104 10.41 -16.32 8.49
N SER A 105 9.51 -17.23 8.08
CA SER A 105 9.70 -18.68 8.26
C SER A 105 10.58 -19.32 7.19
N ASN A 106 10.73 -18.68 6.02
CA ASN A 106 11.64 -19.08 4.94
C ASN A 106 12.52 -17.89 4.55
N PRO A 107 13.50 -17.53 5.40
CA PRO A 107 14.37 -16.38 5.18
C PRO A 107 15.33 -16.54 4.00
#